data_AF-A0A3L8RXQ4-F1
#
_entry.id   AF-A0A3L8RXQ4-F1
#
_cell.length_a   1.000
_cell.length_b   1.000
_cell.length_c   1.000
_cell.angle_alpha   90.00
_cell.angle_beta   90.00
_cell.angle_gamma   90.00
#
_symmetry.space_group_name_H-M   'P 1'
#
loop_
_entity.id
_entity.type
_entity.pdbx_description
1 polymer ?
#
loop_
_entity_poly.entity_id
_entity_poly.type
_entity_poly.pdbx_seq_one_letter_code
_entity_poly.pdbx_strand_id
1 'polypeptide(L)'
;MTVATGDPADEAAALPGHPQDTYNPETDHECCERVVINISGLRFETQLKTLAQFPETLLGDPKKRMRYFDPLRNEYFFDRNRPSFDAILYYYQSGGRLRRPVNVPLDIFSEEIRFYELGEEAMEMFREDEGYIKEEERPLPENEFQRQVWLLFEYPESSGPARIIAIVSVMVILISIVSFCLETLPIFRDENEDMHGSGLSHPPYSNSSMGYQQSTSFTDPFFIVETLCIIWFSFEFLVRFFACPSKAGFFTNIMNIIDIVAIIPYFITLGTELAEKPEDGQQGQQAMSLAILRVIRLVRVFRIFKLSRHSKGLQILGQTLKASMRELGLLIFFLFIGVILFSSAVYFAEADESESQFPSIPDAFWWAVVSMTTVGYGDMVPTTIGGKIVGSLCAIAGVLTIALPVPVIVSNFNYFYHRETEGEEQAQYLQVTSCPKIPSSPDLKKSRSASTISKSDYMEIQEGVNNSNEDFREENLKTANCTLANTNYVNITKMLTDV
;
A
#
# COMPACT_ATOMS: atom_id res chain seq x y z
N MET A 1 78.47 7.64 29.01
CA MET A 1 79.55 8.40 28.35
C MET A 1 79.29 9.88 28.65
N THR A 2 80.17 10.47 29.47
CA THR A 2 80.57 11.90 29.52
C THR A 2 79.52 13.03 29.66
N VAL A 3 79.44 13.48 30.92
CA VAL A 3 79.24 14.81 31.54
C VAL A 3 79.80 16.05 30.79
N ALA A 4 79.13 17.20 30.91
CA ALA A 4 79.68 18.57 31.19
C ALA A 4 78.53 19.62 31.23
N THR A 5 78.05 20.11 32.39
CA THR A 5 78.51 21.25 33.26
C THR A 5 78.20 22.67 32.75
N GLY A 6 77.51 23.48 33.56
CA GLY A 6 77.67 24.94 33.61
C GLY A 6 76.40 25.76 33.88
N ASP A 7 76.22 26.21 35.12
CA ASP A 7 75.51 27.44 35.54
C ASP A 7 76.58 28.50 35.89
N PRO A 8 76.32 29.80 36.19
CA PRO A 8 75.13 30.65 35.97
C PRO A 8 75.52 32.06 35.41
N ALA A 9 74.56 32.91 35.01
CA ALA A 9 74.76 34.38 34.99
C ALA A 9 73.44 35.15 34.99
N ASP A 10 73.27 35.96 36.04
CA ASP A 10 72.30 37.06 36.16
C ASP A 10 72.49 38.10 35.05
N GLU A 11 71.41 38.53 34.40
CA GLU A 11 71.30 39.89 33.88
C GLU A 11 69.90 40.44 34.12
N ALA A 12 69.86 41.56 34.84
CA ALA A 12 68.69 42.27 35.30
C ALA A 12 68.08 43.15 34.20
N ALA A 13 66.73 43.23 34.14
CA ALA A 13 65.94 44.47 34.22
C ALA A 13 64.56 44.38 33.53
N ALA A 14 63.52 44.35 34.38
CA ALA A 14 62.20 45.00 34.32
C ALA A 14 61.37 45.08 33.01
N LEU A 15 60.13 44.53 33.07
CA LEU A 15 58.81 45.16 32.78
C LEU A 15 57.67 44.09 32.83
N PRO A 16 56.37 44.46 32.87
CA PRO A 16 55.52 44.71 34.02
C PRO A 16 54.55 43.54 34.37
N GLY A 17 53.84 43.67 35.50
CA GLY A 17 53.06 42.62 36.15
C GLY A 17 52.04 41.86 35.29
N HIS A 18 52.04 40.54 35.48
CA HIS A 18 50.96 39.64 35.07
C HIS A 18 49.78 39.79 36.05
N PRO A 19 48.51 39.81 35.57
CA PRO A 19 47.36 39.81 36.45
C PRO A 19 47.31 38.49 37.22
N GLN A 20 47.02 38.56 38.51
CA GLN A 20 46.56 37.40 39.26
C GLN A 20 45.30 36.87 38.56
N ASP A 21 45.36 35.63 38.07
CA ASP A 21 44.17 34.91 37.63
C ASP A 21 43.24 34.76 38.83
N THR A 22 42.26 35.66 38.89
CA THR A 22 41.13 35.57 39.82
C THR A 22 40.30 34.37 39.38
N TYR A 23 40.50 33.22 40.04
CA TYR A 23 39.57 32.10 39.93
C TYR A 23 38.21 32.57 40.44
N ASN A 24 37.25 32.75 39.53
CA ASN A 24 35.90 33.18 39.86
C ASN A 24 34.99 31.94 39.97
N PRO A 25 34.64 31.47 41.18
CA PRO A 25 33.81 30.27 41.35
C PRO A 25 32.34 30.46 40.93
N GLU A 26 31.92 31.69 40.60
CA GLU A 26 30.53 31.99 40.24
C GLU A 26 30.16 31.50 38.83
N THR A 27 31.10 31.48 37.88
CA THR A 27 30.83 31.04 36.49
C THR A 27 30.67 29.52 36.32
N ASP A 28 31.24 28.72 37.22
CA ASP A 28 31.09 27.26 37.19
C ASP A 28 29.81 26.76 37.90
N HIS A 29 29.20 27.59 38.77
CA HIS A 29 28.00 27.22 39.51
C HIS A 29 26.72 27.19 38.66
N GLU A 30 26.59 28.07 37.66
CA GLU A 30 25.48 28.03 36.70
C GLU A 30 25.53 26.78 35.80
N CYS A 31 26.72 26.21 35.57
CA CYS A 31 26.92 25.08 34.66
C CYS A 31 26.37 23.74 35.20
N CYS A 32 25.99 23.69 36.49
CA CYS A 32 25.60 22.48 37.21
C CYS A 32 24.29 22.64 38.01
N GLU A 33 23.54 23.73 37.85
CA GLU A 33 22.26 23.91 38.53
C GLU A 33 21.29 22.79 38.15
N ARG A 34 20.67 22.15 39.16
CA ARG A 34 19.75 21.04 38.97
C ARG A 34 18.32 21.53 39.05
N VAL A 35 17.48 20.99 38.18
CA VAL A 35 16.05 21.29 38.11
C VAL A 35 15.28 20.03 38.49
N VAL A 36 14.32 20.17 39.40
CA VAL A 36 13.38 19.11 39.77
C VAL A 36 12.08 19.32 39.00
N ILE A 37 11.61 18.27 38.34
CA ILE A 37 10.35 18.25 37.59
C ILE A 37 9.49 17.13 38.17
N ASN A 38 8.31 17.47 38.67
CA ASN A 38 7.37 16.56 39.29
C ASN A 38 6.17 16.34 38.38
N ILE A 39 6.02 15.11 37.86
CA ILE A 39 4.93 14.69 36.98
C ILE A 39 3.95 13.84 37.78
N SER A 40 2.83 14.45 38.20
CA SER A 40 1.78 13.82 39.03
C SER A 40 2.33 12.95 40.18
N GLY A 41 3.35 13.47 40.89
CA GLY A 41 4.00 12.82 42.02
C GLY A 41 5.28 12.04 41.71
N LEU A 42 5.59 11.79 40.43
CA LEU A 42 6.86 11.18 40.01
C LEU A 42 7.91 12.27 39.79
N ARG A 43 8.97 12.26 40.59
CA ARG A 43 10.05 13.24 40.48
C ARG A 43 11.12 12.81 39.49
N PHE A 44 11.49 13.76 38.66
CA PHE A 44 12.60 13.72 37.72
C PHE A 44 13.57 14.84 38.05
N GLU A 45 14.85 14.61 37.81
CA GLU A 45 15.90 15.59 38.06
C GLU A 45 16.83 15.65 36.85
N THR A 46 17.19 16.86 36.44
CA THR A 46 18.12 17.10 35.33
C THR A 46 18.94 18.35 35.58
N GLN A 47 19.87 18.68 34.68
CA GLN A 47 20.63 19.94 34.74
C GLN A 47 19.91 21.03 33.96
N LEU A 48 19.97 22.28 34.42
CA LEU A 48 19.36 23.42 33.75
C LEU A 48 19.88 23.57 32.31
N LYS A 49 21.18 23.32 32.09
CA LYS A 49 21.80 23.32 30.75
C LYS A 49 21.22 22.27 29.80
N THR A 50 20.74 21.13 30.32
CA THR A 50 20.11 20.09 29.51
C THR A 50 18.79 20.58 28.93
N LEU A 51 18.01 21.31 29.72
CA LEU A 51 16.77 21.94 29.24
C LEU A 51 17.06 23.11 28.30
N ALA A 52 18.09 23.91 28.62
CA ALA A 52 18.51 25.06 27.81
C ALA A 52 19.02 24.69 26.41
N GLN A 53 19.29 23.40 26.14
CA GLN A 53 19.65 22.91 24.82
C GLN A 53 18.54 23.13 23.78
N PHE A 54 17.28 23.21 24.21
CA PHE A 54 16.12 23.43 23.33
C PHE A 54 15.29 24.63 23.81
N PRO A 55 15.74 25.88 23.59
CA PRO A 55 15.14 27.08 24.20
C PRO A 55 13.69 27.35 23.83
N GLU A 56 13.24 26.90 22.64
CA GLU A 56 11.88 27.14 22.13
C GLU A 56 10.83 26.24 22.78
N THR A 57 11.25 25.20 23.50
CA THR A 57 10.34 24.24 24.16
C THR A 57 9.77 24.78 25.46
N LEU A 58 8.70 24.15 25.97
CA LEU A 58 8.08 24.57 27.24
C LEU A 58 9.09 24.53 28.40
N LEU A 59 9.88 23.46 28.48
CA LEU A 59 10.85 23.26 29.57
C LEU A 59 12.16 24.04 29.32
N GLY A 60 12.52 24.31 28.07
CA GLY A 60 13.71 25.11 27.74
C GLY A 60 13.52 26.60 27.95
N ASP A 61 12.32 27.14 27.70
CA ASP A 61 12.01 28.56 27.89
C ASP A 61 11.68 28.89 29.36
N PRO A 62 12.50 29.72 30.05
CA PRO A 62 12.23 30.14 31.42
C PRO A 62 10.86 30.79 31.62
N LYS A 63 10.37 31.56 30.63
CA LYS A 63 9.07 32.25 30.70
C LYS A 63 7.91 31.27 30.61
N LYS A 64 8.01 30.25 29.74
CA LYS A 64 6.95 29.24 29.58
C LYS A 64 6.84 28.34 30.82
N ARG A 65 7.97 27.81 31.31
CA ARG A 65 7.95 26.92 32.49
C ARG A 65 7.63 27.63 33.80
N MET A 66 7.85 28.94 33.93
CA MET A 66 7.61 29.69 35.18
C MET A 66 6.20 29.50 35.74
N ARG A 67 5.20 29.34 34.85
CA ARG A 67 3.82 29.06 35.24
C ARG A 67 3.65 27.81 36.11
N TYR A 68 4.55 26.84 35.98
CA TYR A 68 4.48 25.53 36.63
C TYR A 68 5.39 25.41 37.86
N PHE A 69 6.08 26.48 38.23
CA PHE A 69 7.04 26.46 39.34
C PHE A 69 6.33 26.54 40.71
N ASP A 70 6.61 25.58 41.60
CA ASP A 70 6.22 25.61 43.01
C ASP A 70 7.39 26.14 43.87
N PRO A 71 7.32 27.38 44.38
CA PRO A 71 8.40 27.96 45.18
C PRO A 71 8.55 27.32 46.56
N LEU A 72 7.52 26.63 47.09
CA LEU A 72 7.60 25.97 48.40
C LEU A 72 8.41 24.67 48.33
N ARG A 73 8.40 24.02 47.18
CA ARG A 73 9.06 22.73 46.94
C ARG A 73 10.27 22.83 46.03
N ASN A 74 10.51 24.00 45.43
CA ASN A 74 11.57 24.25 44.46
C ASN A 74 11.54 23.23 43.30
N GLU A 75 10.34 22.95 42.77
CA GLU A 75 10.12 21.99 41.69
C GLU A 75 9.11 22.55 40.67
N TYR A 76 9.18 22.10 39.42
CA TYR A 76 8.13 22.36 38.44
C TYR A 76 7.10 21.23 38.48
N PHE A 77 5.82 21.53 38.71
CA PHE A 77 4.76 20.53 38.82
C PHE A 77 3.87 20.48 37.57
N PHE A 78 3.69 19.28 37.03
CA PHE A 78 2.80 19.00 35.91
C PHE A 78 1.84 17.86 36.28
N ASP A 79 0.53 18.11 36.17
CA ASP A 79 -0.49 17.08 36.39
C ASP A 79 -0.81 16.34 35.08
N ARG A 80 0.10 15.47 34.63
CA ARG A 80 0.11 14.87 33.28
C ARG A 80 0.55 13.40 33.26
N ASN A 81 0.61 12.81 32.06
CA ASN A 81 0.91 11.40 31.89
C ASN A 81 2.34 11.06 32.36
N ARG A 82 2.44 10.27 33.42
CA ARG A 82 3.72 9.91 34.05
C ARG A 82 4.62 9.06 33.13
N PRO A 83 4.12 7.98 32.51
CA PRO A 83 4.95 7.15 31.63
C PRO A 83 5.59 7.88 30.45
N SER A 84 4.92 8.88 29.88
CA SER A 84 5.44 9.65 28.73
C SER A 84 6.68 10.47 29.06
N PHE A 85 6.77 11.00 30.28
CA PHE A 85 7.78 12.01 30.60
C PHE A 85 9.22 11.48 30.56
N ASP A 86 9.42 10.18 30.74
CA ASP A 86 10.75 9.56 30.65
C ASP A 86 11.38 9.81 29.28
N ALA A 87 10.60 9.58 28.21
CA ALA A 87 11.04 9.86 26.84
C ALA A 87 11.15 11.36 26.53
N ILE A 88 10.26 12.20 27.09
CA ILE A 88 10.35 13.66 26.95
C ILE A 88 11.64 14.17 27.57
N LEU A 89 12.01 13.71 28.76
CA LEU A 89 13.25 14.13 29.40
C LEU A 89 14.48 13.58 28.67
N TYR A 90 14.42 12.32 28.22
CA TYR A 90 15.49 11.70 27.45
C TYR A 90 15.76 12.41 26.12
N TYR A 91 14.75 13.03 25.50
CA TYR A 91 14.93 13.88 24.32
C TYR A 91 15.95 15.00 24.57
N TYR A 92 15.86 15.69 25.70
CA TYR A 92 16.84 16.71 26.09
C TYR A 92 18.21 16.09 26.40
N GLN A 93 18.24 14.99 27.15
CA GLN A 93 19.49 14.35 27.58
C GLN A 93 20.29 13.77 26.41
N SER A 94 19.61 13.22 25.42
CA SER A 94 20.20 12.61 24.23
C SER A 94 20.53 13.62 23.13
N GLY A 95 20.09 14.87 23.29
CA GLY A 95 20.24 15.93 22.29
C GLY A 95 19.34 15.75 21.07
N GLY A 96 18.17 15.11 21.23
CA GLY A 96 17.14 15.08 20.19
C GLY A 96 16.47 13.73 19.90
N ARG A 97 16.83 12.65 20.61
CA ARG A 97 16.22 11.33 20.35
C ARG A 97 14.86 11.23 21.03
N LEU A 98 13.81 11.11 20.24
CA LEU A 98 12.43 10.97 20.71
C LEU A 98 11.89 9.59 20.35
N ARG A 99 11.64 8.75 21.36
CA ARG A 99 11.09 7.39 21.19
C ARG A 99 9.94 7.18 22.16
N ARG A 100 8.79 6.75 21.65
CA ARG A 100 7.64 6.46 22.51
C ARG A 100 7.92 5.26 23.41
N PRO A 101 7.63 5.35 24.71
CA PRO A 101 7.64 4.18 25.57
C PRO A 101 6.60 3.14 25.10
N VAL A 102 6.98 1.87 25.01
CA VAL A 102 6.12 0.80 24.44
C VAL A 102 4.79 0.61 25.16
N ASN A 103 4.71 1.01 26.43
CA ASN A 103 3.52 0.95 27.29
C ASN A 103 2.63 2.21 27.18
N VAL A 104 2.99 3.18 26.35
CA VAL A 104 2.24 4.43 26.15
C VAL A 104 1.56 4.40 24.79
N PRO A 105 0.23 4.57 24.73
CA PRO A 105 -0.51 4.75 23.47
C PRO A 105 0.04 5.90 22.62
N LEU A 106 -0.02 5.75 21.30
CA LEU A 106 0.53 6.72 20.35
C LEU A 106 -0.11 8.11 20.49
N ASP A 107 -1.43 8.15 20.55
CA ASP A 107 -2.25 9.35 20.71
C ASP A 107 -1.84 10.11 21.99
N ILE A 108 -1.76 9.42 23.12
CA ILE A 108 -1.34 10.00 24.40
C ILE A 108 0.08 10.57 24.30
N PHE A 109 1.03 9.82 23.72
CA PHE A 109 2.40 10.32 23.61
C PHE A 109 2.50 11.54 22.68
N SER A 110 1.74 11.55 21.58
CA SER A 110 1.68 12.68 20.65
C SER A 110 1.14 13.96 21.32
N GLU A 111 0.13 13.83 22.19
CA GLU A 111 -0.38 14.96 22.99
C GLU A 111 0.65 15.48 24.00
N GLU A 112 1.48 14.61 24.54
CA GLU A 112 2.58 14.99 25.44
C GLU A 112 3.68 15.76 24.69
N ILE A 113 4.11 15.27 23.52
CA ILE A 113 5.07 15.98 22.65
C ILE A 113 4.55 17.39 22.31
N ARG A 114 3.25 17.49 21.97
CA ARG A 114 2.62 18.76 21.61
C ARG A 114 2.56 19.73 22.79
N PHE A 115 2.20 19.25 23.97
CA PHE A 115 2.13 20.08 25.17
C PHE A 115 3.49 20.56 25.67
N TYR A 116 4.53 19.70 25.63
CA TYR A 116 5.88 20.12 26.00
C TYR A 116 6.54 20.98 24.91
N GLU A 117 5.84 21.24 23.81
CA GLU A 117 6.23 22.11 22.72
C GLU A 117 7.60 21.70 22.14
N LEU A 118 7.83 20.40 21.91
CA LEU A 118 9.12 19.92 21.38
C LEU A 118 9.42 20.40 19.94
N GLY A 119 8.43 20.98 19.27
CA GLY A 119 8.53 21.54 17.92
C GLY A 119 7.98 20.61 16.84
N GLU A 120 7.69 21.19 15.67
CA GLU A 120 7.20 20.45 14.50
C GLU A 120 8.26 19.48 13.96
N GLU A 121 9.55 19.85 13.97
CA GLU A 121 10.65 18.96 13.54
C GLU A 121 10.72 17.68 14.38
N ALA A 122 10.62 17.79 15.71
CA ALA A 122 10.61 16.62 16.60
C ALA A 122 9.35 15.77 16.42
N MET A 123 8.20 16.40 16.16
CA MET A 123 6.95 15.72 15.86
C MET A 123 7.01 14.97 14.51
N GLU A 124 7.60 15.57 13.48
CA GLU A 124 7.81 14.93 12.18
C GLU A 124 8.75 13.73 12.29
N MET A 125 9.91 13.88 12.94
CA MET A 125 10.82 12.76 13.18
C MET A 125 10.16 11.63 13.99
N PHE A 126 9.36 11.97 15.00
CA PHE A 126 8.60 10.99 15.77
C PHE A 126 7.58 10.24 14.91
N ARG A 127 6.85 10.94 14.05
CA ARG A 127 5.89 10.33 13.12
C ARG A 127 6.59 9.37 12.16
N GLU A 128 7.70 9.78 11.57
CA GLU A 128 8.50 8.94 10.67
C GLU A 128 9.01 7.68 11.37
N ASP A 129 9.56 7.81 12.59
CA ASP A 129 10.07 6.68 13.38
C ASP A 129 8.97 5.70 13.83
N GLU A 130 7.74 6.19 14.06
CA GLU A 130 6.56 5.34 14.34
C GLU A 130 5.94 4.74 13.07
N GLY A 131 6.50 5.04 11.89
CA GLY A 131 6.04 4.51 10.61
C GLY A 131 4.90 5.31 9.97
N TYR A 132 4.62 6.53 10.45
CA TYR A 132 3.78 7.50 9.77
C TYR A 132 4.62 8.25 8.73
N ILE A 133 4.61 7.73 7.50
CA ILE A 133 5.18 8.46 6.35
C ILE A 133 4.26 9.64 6.07
N LYS A 134 4.83 10.86 6.00
CA LYS A 134 4.11 12.08 5.60
C LYS A 134 3.30 11.79 4.35
N GLU A 135 1.98 12.02 4.41
CA GLU A 135 1.14 11.93 3.22
C GLU A 135 1.75 12.83 2.15
N GLU A 136 2.15 12.26 1.03
CA GLU A 136 2.69 13.01 -0.09
C GLU A 136 1.61 14.00 -0.51
N GLU A 137 1.82 15.29 -0.26
CA GLU A 137 0.83 16.33 -0.54
C GLU A 137 0.43 16.22 -2.01
N ARG A 138 -0.83 15.87 -2.25
CA ARG A 138 -1.32 15.68 -3.62
C ARG A 138 -1.38 17.06 -4.27
N PRO A 139 -0.51 17.38 -5.25
CA PRO A 139 -0.48 18.71 -5.82
C PRO A 139 -1.82 18.98 -6.51
N LEU A 140 -2.41 20.14 -6.24
CA LEU A 140 -3.61 20.60 -6.91
C LEU A 140 -3.23 21.63 -7.98
N PRO A 141 -3.96 21.67 -9.12
CA PRO A 141 -3.77 22.72 -10.10
C PRO A 141 -4.01 24.10 -9.47
N GLU A 142 -3.19 25.08 -9.83
CA GLU A 142 -3.32 26.46 -9.31
C GLU A 142 -4.59 27.16 -9.83
N ASN A 143 -5.01 26.83 -11.06
CA ASN A 143 -6.19 27.43 -11.67
C ASN A 143 -7.48 26.76 -11.14
N GLU A 144 -8.40 27.55 -10.62
CA GLU A 144 -9.68 27.10 -10.05
C GLU A 144 -10.50 26.23 -11.01
N PHE A 145 -10.54 26.55 -12.31
CA PHE A 145 -11.27 25.72 -13.27
C PHE A 145 -10.61 24.35 -13.45
N GLN A 146 -9.28 24.33 -13.61
CA GLN A 146 -8.51 23.09 -13.74
C GLN A 146 -8.62 22.26 -12.46
N ARG A 147 -8.56 22.91 -11.29
CA ARG A 147 -8.75 22.27 -9.99
C ARG A 147 -10.12 21.62 -9.87
N GLN A 148 -11.19 22.31 -10.25
CA GLN A 148 -12.54 21.76 -10.21
C GLN A 148 -12.70 20.53 -11.12
N VAL A 149 -12.16 20.61 -12.35
CA VAL A 149 -12.18 19.48 -13.30
C VAL A 149 -11.31 18.31 -12.81
N TRP A 150 -10.14 18.62 -12.24
CA TRP A 150 -9.23 17.63 -11.68
C TRP A 150 -9.88 16.89 -10.50
N LEU A 151 -10.51 17.61 -9.57
CA LEU A 151 -11.25 17.02 -8.45
C LEU A 151 -12.36 16.09 -8.95
N LEU A 152 -13.08 16.50 -10.00
CA LEU A 152 -14.20 15.76 -10.58
C LEU A 152 -13.78 14.41 -11.20
N PHE A 153 -12.60 14.35 -11.85
CA PHE A 153 -12.14 13.15 -12.57
C PHE A 153 -11.10 12.31 -11.83
N GLU A 154 -10.33 12.91 -10.90
CA GLU A 154 -9.28 12.21 -10.16
C GLU A 154 -9.78 11.67 -8.82
N TYR A 155 -10.66 12.41 -8.13
CA TYR A 155 -11.10 12.08 -6.77
C TYR A 155 -12.62 11.86 -6.72
N PRO A 156 -13.11 10.61 -6.78
CA PRO A 156 -14.54 10.30 -6.69
C PRO A 156 -15.21 10.86 -5.43
N GLU A 157 -14.50 10.93 -4.32
CA GLU A 157 -15.01 11.42 -3.04
C GLU A 157 -15.16 12.95 -2.96
N SER A 158 -14.69 13.68 -3.98
CA SER A 158 -14.75 15.15 -3.96
C SER A 158 -16.18 15.71 -4.01
N SER A 159 -17.10 15.02 -4.71
CA SER A 159 -18.47 15.51 -4.90
C SER A 159 -19.42 14.42 -5.42
N GLY A 160 -20.73 14.63 -5.29
CA GLY A 160 -21.76 13.74 -5.86
C GLY A 160 -21.59 13.49 -7.37
N PRO A 161 -21.40 14.53 -8.21
CA PRO A 161 -21.09 14.35 -9.63
C PRO A 161 -19.81 13.55 -9.90
N ALA A 162 -18.76 13.72 -9.08
CA ALA A 162 -17.53 12.95 -9.21
C ALA A 162 -17.77 11.46 -8.98
N ARG A 163 -18.60 11.11 -7.98
CA ARG A 163 -19.04 9.72 -7.75
C ARG A 163 -19.79 9.15 -8.94
N ILE A 164 -20.69 9.93 -9.56
CA ILE A 164 -21.43 9.47 -10.77
C ILE A 164 -20.46 9.19 -11.92
N ILE A 165 -19.51 10.09 -12.20
CA ILE A 165 -18.51 9.91 -13.26
C ILE A 165 -17.64 8.67 -12.99
N ALA A 166 -17.25 8.44 -11.73
CA ALA A 166 -16.51 7.24 -11.34
C ALA A 166 -17.33 5.96 -11.58
N ILE A 167 -18.62 5.94 -11.22
CA ILE A 167 -19.52 4.81 -11.47
C ILE A 167 -19.65 4.54 -12.97
N VAL A 168 -19.88 5.57 -13.78
CA VAL A 168 -19.95 5.45 -15.25
C VAL A 168 -18.65 4.88 -15.80
N SER A 169 -17.50 5.37 -15.32
CA SER A 169 -16.19 4.90 -15.78
C SER A 169 -15.95 3.43 -15.44
N VAL A 170 -16.32 2.98 -14.24
CA VAL A 170 -16.29 1.56 -13.87
C VAL A 170 -17.20 0.73 -14.78
N MET A 171 -18.42 1.19 -15.07
CA MET A 171 -19.34 0.47 -15.96
C MET A 171 -18.79 0.34 -17.38
N VAL A 172 -18.21 1.41 -17.94
CA VAL A 172 -17.57 1.37 -19.26
C VAL A 172 -16.40 0.39 -19.27
N ILE A 173 -15.59 0.35 -18.21
CA ILE A 173 -14.50 -0.64 -18.08
C ILE A 173 -15.07 -2.06 -18.10
N LEU A 174 -16.09 -2.36 -17.29
CA LEU A 174 -16.69 -3.69 -17.24
C LEU A 174 -17.32 -4.10 -18.58
N ILE A 175 -18.09 -3.21 -19.23
CA ILE A 175 -18.67 -3.43 -20.56
C ILE A 175 -17.56 -3.74 -21.56
N SER A 176 -16.47 -2.96 -21.53
CA SER A 176 -15.35 -3.17 -22.45
C SER A 176 -14.77 -4.58 -22.27
N ILE A 177 -14.49 -5.00 -21.04
CA ILE A 177 -13.92 -6.33 -20.72
C ILE A 177 -14.87 -7.43 -21.17
N VAL A 178 -16.16 -7.35 -20.83
CA VAL A 178 -17.16 -8.33 -21.24
C VAL A 178 -17.25 -8.42 -22.75
N SER A 179 -17.30 -7.29 -23.45
CA SER A 179 -17.33 -7.24 -24.91
C SER A 179 -16.12 -7.95 -25.54
N PHE A 180 -14.92 -7.76 -25.01
CA PHE A 180 -13.72 -8.47 -25.47
C PHE A 180 -13.77 -9.97 -25.19
N CYS A 181 -14.27 -10.39 -24.03
CA CYS A 181 -14.45 -11.81 -23.76
C CYS A 181 -15.46 -12.44 -24.73
N LEU A 182 -16.58 -11.75 -25.00
CA LEU A 182 -17.61 -12.22 -25.92
C LEU A 182 -17.10 -12.31 -27.36
N GLU A 183 -16.25 -11.38 -27.81
CA GLU A 183 -15.62 -11.41 -29.14
C GLU A 183 -14.78 -12.69 -29.37
N THR A 184 -14.28 -13.33 -28.30
CA THR A 184 -13.52 -14.58 -28.39
C THR A 184 -14.38 -15.84 -28.49
N LEU A 185 -15.70 -15.75 -28.32
CA LEU A 185 -16.57 -16.93 -28.36
C LEU A 185 -16.77 -17.43 -29.79
N PRO A 186 -16.75 -18.76 -30.01
CA PRO A 186 -16.90 -19.34 -31.35
C PRO A 186 -18.25 -18.99 -31.99
N ILE A 187 -19.32 -18.88 -31.20
CA ILE A 187 -20.67 -18.53 -31.69
C ILE A 187 -20.66 -17.22 -32.49
N PHE A 188 -19.95 -16.19 -32.00
CA PHE A 188 -19.86 -14.89 -32.67
C PHE A 188 -18.76 -14.84 -33.73
N ARG A 189 -17.79 -15.76 -33.68
CA ARG A 189 -16.71 -15.88 -34.67
C ARG A 189 -17.17 -16.64 -35.91
N ASP A 190 -17.94 -17.72 -35.72
CA ASP A 190 -18.31 -18.68 -36.76
C ASP A 190 -19.56 -18.25 -37.55
N GLU A 191 -20.47 -17.42 -36.98
CA GLU A 191 -21.56 -16.77 -37.75
C GLU A 191 -21.04 -15.92 -38.92
N ASN A 192 -19.81 -15.39 -38.81
CA ASN A 192 -19.14 -14.64 -39.88
C ASN A 192 -18.52 -15.56 -40.95
N GLU A 193 -18.16 -16.81 -40.60
CA GLU A 193 -17.56 -17.80 -41.52
C GLU A 193 -18.66 -18.60 -42.27
N ASP A 194 -19.76 -18.97 -41.60
CA ASP A 194 -20.82 -19.84 -42.17
C ASP A 194 -21.72 -19.13 -43.21
N MET A 195 -21.80 -17.79 -43.20
CA MET A 195 -22.53 -17.04 -44.23
C MET A 195 -21.90 -17.16 -45.64
N HIS A 196 -20.65 -17.67 -45.74
CA HIS A 196 -19.97 -17.96 -46.99
C HIS A 196 -19.84 -19.47 -47.29
N GLY A 197 -20.37 -20.34 -46.42
CA GLY A 197 -20.16 -21.79 -46.46
C GLY A 197 -21.30 -22.63 -47.05
N SER A 198 -22.40 -22.04 -47.53
CA SER A 198 -23.50 -22.82 -48.15
C SER A 198 -23.45 -22.75 -49.68
N GLY A 199 -22.92 -23.81 -50.31
CA GLY A 199 -22.89 -23.90 -51.77
C GLY A 199 -22.13 -25.11 -52.32
N LEU A 200 -22.45 -26.33 -51.88
CA LEU A 200 -21.98 -27.53 -52.57
C LEU A 200 -22.94 -27.93 -53.70
N SER A 201 -22.64 -27.55 -54.95
CA SER A 201 -22.84 -28.39 -56.15
C SER A 201 -22.40 -27.72 -57.49
N HIS A 202 -21.40 -28.34 -58.13
CA HIS A 202 -21.03 -28.32 -59.57
C HIS A 202 -19.95 -27.32 -60.11
N PRO A 203 -19.21 -27.71 -61.20
CA PRO A 203 -17.74 -27.63 -61.34
C PRO A 203 -17.20 -26.33 -62.02
N PRO A 204 -15.87 -26.12 -62.12
CA PRO A 204 -15.28 -24.79 -62.16
C PRO A 204 -15.10 -24.27 -63.58
N TYR A 205 -15.72 -23.13 -63.92
CA TYR A 205 -15.27 -22.33 -65.06
C TYR A 205 -15.66 -20.84 -64.90
N SER A 206 -14.62 -20.01 -64.94
CA SER A 206 -14.57 -18.59 -65.33
C SER A 206 -15.45 -17.56 -64.63
N ASN A 207 -14.75 -16.54 -64.12
CA ASN A 207 -15.19 -15.14 -64.01
C ASN A 207 -16.47 -14.89 -63.24
N SER A 208 -16.31 -14.77 -61.92
CA SER A 208 -17.10 -13.82 -61.15
C SER A 208 -16.17 -13.25 -60.08
N SER A 209 -15.77 -12.00 -60.30
CA SER A 209 -15.24 -11.11 -59.27
C SER A 209 -16.18 -11.15 -58.07
N MET A 210 -15.86 -12.03 -57.11
CA MET A 210 -16.57 -12.12 -55.84
C MET A 210 -16.17 -10.88 -55.06
N GLY A 211 -17.03 -9.87 -55.16
CA GLY A 211 -16.87 -8.62 -54.43
C GLY A 211 -16.66 -8.96 -52.97
N TYR A 212 -15.49 -8.61 -52.45
CA TYR A 212 -15.28 -8.41 -51.03
C TYR A 212 -16.34 -7.41 -50.60
N GLN A 213 -17.44 -7.91 -50.03
CA GLN A 213 -18.39 -7.06 -49.35
C GLN A 213 -17.67 -6.64 -48.07
N GLN A 214 -16.97 -5.51 -48.18
CA GLN A 214 -16.43 -4.74 -47.09
C GLN A 214 -17.59 -4.50 -46.13
N SER A 215 -17.75 -5.36 -45.13
CA SER A 215 -18.60 -5.09 -43.99
C SER A 215 -18.10 -3.76 -43.44
N THR A 216 -18.92 -2.74 -43.56
CA THR A 216 -18.61 -1.43 -42.99
C THR A 216 -18.27 -1.67 -41.52
N SER A 217 -17.08 -1.32 -41.04
CA SER A 217 -16.72 -1.54 -39.61
C SER A 217 -17.81 -1.02 -38.67
N PHE A 218 -18.57 -0.01 -39.10
CA PHE A 218 -19.71 0.58 -38.41
C PHE A 218 -20.98 -0.30 -38.26
N THR A 219 -21.05 -1.50 -38.82
CA THR A 219 -22.19 -2.43 -38.61
C THR A 219 -21.90 -3.55 -37.62
N ASP A 220 -20.63 -3.76 -37.24
CA ASP A 220 -20.27 -4.75 -36.23
C ASP A 220 -20.57 -4.21 -34.81
N PRO A 221 -21.47 -4.84 -34.05
CA PRO A 221 -21.78 -4.41 -32.68
C PRO A 221 -20.56 -4.38 -31.76
N PHE A 222 -19.59 -5.28 -31.95
CA PHE A 222 -18.37 -5.32 -31.13
C PHE A 222 -17.48 -4.11 -31.43
N PHE A 223 -17.25 -3.79 -32.70
CA PHE A 223 -16.55 -2.58 -33.10
C PHE A 223 -17.21 -1.30 -32.57
N ILE A 224 -18.55 -1.20 -32.60
CA ILE A 224 -19.29 -0.04 -32.06
C ILE A 224 -19.04 0.09 -30.55
N VAL A 225 -19.23 -0.99 -29.79
CA VAL A 225 -19.04 -0.98 -28.34
C VAL A 225 -17.59 -0.65 -27.99
N GLU A 226 -16.62 -1.24 -28.68
CA GLU A 226 -15.21 -0.94 -28.49
C GLU A 226 -14.92 0.53 -28.76
N THR A 227 -15.38 1.06 -29.90
CA THR A 227 -15.19 2.45 -30.29
C THR A 227 -15.76 3.42 -29.25
N LEU A 228 -16.98 3.16 -28.75
CA LEU A 228 -17.60 3.97 -27.70
C LEU A 228 -16.82 3.93 -26.38
N CYS A 229 -16.33 2.76 -25.98
CA CYS A 229 -15.51 2.62 -24.78
C CYS A 229 -14.17 3.37 -24.92
N ILE A 230 -13.52 3.27 -26.07
CA ILE A 230 -12.25 3.96 -26.33
C ILE A 230 -12.43 5.48 -26.43
N ILE A 231 -13.55 5.95 -26.99
CA ILE A 231 -13.90 7.38 -26.97
C ILE A 231 -14.00 7.87 -25.52
N TRP A 232 -14.69 7.13 -24.65
CA TRP A 232 -14.80 7.47 -23.24
C TRP A 232 -13.44 7.48 -22.53
N PHE A 233 -12.61 6.45 -22.72
CA PHE A 233 -11.27 6.39 -22.13
C PHE A 233 -10.34 7.50 -22.64
N SER A 234 -10.42 7.83 -23.92
CA SER A 234 -9.66 8.92 -24.53
C SER A 234 -10.12 10.26 -23.98
N PHE A 235 -11.44 10.46 -23.82
CA PHE A 235 -12.00 11.66 -23.19
C PHE A 235 -11.50 11.82 -21.75
N GLU A 236 -11.62 10.78 -20.94
CA GLU A 236 -11.10 10.72 -19.58
C GLU A 236 -9.60 11.05 -19.49
N PHE A 237 -8.79 10.42 -20.34
CA PHE A 237 -7.35 10.65 -20.41
C PHE A 237 -7.03 12.10 -20.78
N LEU A 238 -7.68 12.64 -21.82
CA LEU A 238 -7.46 14.01 -22.27
C LEU A 238 -7.88 15.04 -21.21
N VAL A 239 -9.03 14.86 -20.57
CA VAL A 239 -9.50 15.74 -19.50
C VAL A 239 -8.50 15.76 -18.35
N ARG A 240 -8.02 14.59 -17.90
CA ARG A 240 -6.99 14.52 -16.86
C ARG A 240 -5.67 15.15 -17.32
N PHE A 241 -5.23 14.88 -18.55
CA PHE A 241 -4.01 15.47 -19.09
C PHE A 241 -4.08 17.00 -19.13
N PHE A 242 -5.20 17.59 -19.52
CA PHE A 242 -5.34 19.05 -19.56
C PHE A 242 -5.52 19.67 -18.17
N ALA A 243 -6.22 18.99 -17.25
CA ALA A 243 -6.50 19.49 -15.91
C ALA A 243 -5.38 19.21 -14.88
N CYS A 244 -4.39 18.37 -15.18
CA CYS A 244 -3.36 18.01 -14.20
C CYS A 244 -2.41 19.17 -13.82
N PRO A 245 -1.87 19.16 -12.58
CA PRO A 245 -0.98 20.20 -12.06
C PRO A 245 0.40 20.22 -12.74
N SER A 246 0.94 19.06 -13.11
CA SER A 246 2.25 18.94 -13.77
C SER A 246 2.17 17.97 -14.95
N LYS A 247 2.53 18.44 -16.15
CA LYS A 247 2.52 17.61 -17.37
C LYS A 247 3.65 16.56 -17.36
N ALA A 248 4.81 16.90 -16.80
CA ALA A 248 5.92 15.95 -16.68
C ALA A 248 5.63 14.85 -15.64
N GLY A 249 5.09 15.25 -14.47
CA GLY A 249 4.66 14.30 -13.43
C GLY A 249 3.47 13.44 -13.84
N PHE A 250 2.69 13.87 -14.84
CA PHE A 250 1.57 13.10 -15.35
C PHE A 250 2.02 11.78 -15.99
N PHE A 251 3.09 11.79 -16.79
CA PHE A 251 3.58 10.60 -17.49
C PHE A 251 4.43 9.67 -16.60
N THR A 252 4.88 10.12 -15.43
CA THR A 252 5.57 9.27 -14.45
C THR A 252 4.59 8.54 -13.53
N ASN A 253 3.33 8.98 -13.46
CA ASN A 253 2.30 8.35 -12.65
C ASN A 253 1.78 7.06 -13.31
N ILE A 254 1.89 5.94 -12.59
CA ILE A 254 1.49 4.60 -13.06
C ILE A 254 0.03 4.51 -13.50
N MET A 255 -0.88 5.23 -12.84
CA MET A 255 -2.31 5.21 -13.19
C MET A 255 -2.56 5.82 -14.56
N ASN A 256 -1.82 6.88 -14.90
CA ASN A 256 -1.93 7.53 -16.20
C ASN A 256 -1.26 6.69 -17.30
N ILE A 257 -0.20 5.95 -16.98
CA ILE A 257 0.39 4.97 -17.90
C ILE A 257 -0.62 3.87 -18.23
N ILE A 258 -1.36 3.37 -17.24
CA ILE A 258 -2.45 2.39 -17.46
C ILE A 258 -3.53 2.96 -18.38
N ASP A 259 -3.94 4.23 -18.18
CA ASP A 259 -4.89 4.91 -19.06
C ASP A 259 -4.41 4.97 -20.52
N ILE A 260 -3.11 5.20 -20.74
CA ILE A 260 -2.49 5.20 -22.07
C ILE A 260 -2.48 3.79 -22.69
N VAL A 261 -2.02 2.79 -21.94
CA VAL A 261 -1.96 1.38 -22.40
C VAL A 261 -3.35 0.87 -22.76
N ALA A 262 -4.41 1.35 -22.10
CA ALA A 262 -5.79 0.95 -22.37
C ALA A 262 -6.33 1.47 -23.73
N ILE A 263 -5.81 2.57 -24.27
CA ILE A 263 -6.30 3.17 -25.53
C ILE A 263 -5.42 2.89 -26.74
N ILE A 264 -4.10 2.69 -26.52
CA ILE A 264 -3.11 2.48 -27.59
C ILE A 264 -3.51 1.35 -28.58
N PRO A 265 -3.98 0.17 -28.14
CA PRO A 265 -4.28 -0.94 -29.05
C PRO A 265 -5.26 -0.58 -30.17
N TYR A 266 -6.28 0.22 -29.86
CA TYR A 266 -7.28 0.66 -30.82
C TYR A 266 -6.67 1.58 -31.88
N PHE A 267 -5.92 2.60 -31.46
CA PHE A 267 -5.29 3.55 -32.38
C PHE A 267 -4.21 2.90 -33.25
N ILE A 268 -3.44 1.93 -32.72
CA ILE A 268 -2.49 1.17 -33.54
C ILE A 268 -3.24 0.37 -34.61
N THR A 269 -4.29 -0.36 -34.22
CA THR A 269 -5.09 -1.19 -35.15
C THR A 269 -5.70 -0.34 -36.27
N LEU A 270 -6.34 0.77 -35.90
CA LEU A 270 -6.92 1.71 -36.87
C LEU A 270 -5.83 2.34 -37.77
N GLY A 271 -4.67 2.70 -37.20
CA GLY A 271 -3.56 3.26 -37.94
C GLY A 271 -2.97 2.29 -38.97
N THR A 272 -2.84 1.01 -38.60
CA THR A 272 -2.36 -0.04 -39.52
C THR A 272 -3.36 -0.31 -40.64
N GLU A 273 -4.66 -0.36 -40.34
CA GLU A 273 -5.72 -0.56 -41.34
C GLU A 273 -5.81 0.62 -42.34
N LEU A 274 -5.60 1.86 -41.87
CA LEU A 274 -5.61 3.05 -42.73
C LEU A 274 -4.32 3.23 -43.54
N ALA A 275 -3.18 2.71 -43.04
CA ALA A 275 -1.90 2.75 -43.71
C ALA A 275 -1.77 1.69 -44.81
N GLU A 276 -2.48 0.55 -44.68
CA GLU A 276 -2.63 -0.47 -45.72
C GLU A 276 -3.57 0.01 -46.85
N LYS A 277 -3.18 1.07 -47.56
CA LYS A 277 -3.80 1.40 -48.85
C LYS A 277 -3.26 0.46 -49.95
N PRO A 278 -4.09 0.07 -50.92
CA PRO A 278 -3.81 -1.01 -51.87
C PRO A 278 -2.94 -0.56 -53.05
N GLU A 279 -1.84 0.14 -52.78
CA GLU A 279 -0.85 0.46 -53.82
C GLU A 279 0.44 -0.32 -53.54
N ASP A 280 0.64 -1.36 -54.35
CA ASP A 280 1.85 -2.15 -54.59
C ASP A 280 2.32 -3.17 -53.51
N GLY A 281 1.79 -4.39 -53.63
CA GLY A 281 2.65 -5.55 -53.92
C GLY A 281 3.56 -6.13 -52.82
N GLN A 282 3.24 -6.02 -51.53
CA GLN A 282 4.02 -6.70 -50.47
C GLN A 282 3.21 -7.74 -49.68
N GLN A 283 2.96 -8.88 -50.33
CA GLN A 283 2.28 -10.04 -49.73
C GLN A 283 3.02 -10.66 -48.52
N GLY A 284 4.31 -10.35 -48.34
CA GLY A 284 5.11 -10.74 -47.16
C GLY A 284 4.93 -9.83 -45.93
N GLN A 285 4.48 -8.58 -46.10
CA GLN A 285 4.26 -7.64 -44.99
C GLN A 285 2.93 -7.91 -44.26
N GLN A 286 1.92 -8.40 -44.99
CA GLN A 286 0.60 -8.77 -44.46
C GLN A 286 0.66 -9.88 -43.40
N ALA A 287 1.50 -10.91 -43.57
CA ALA A 287 1.58 -11.99 -42.58
C ALA A 287 2.20 -11.53 -41.25
N MET A 288 3.20 -10.63 -41.31
CA MET A 288 3.81 -10.03 -40.13
C MET A 288 2.86 -9.02 -39.46
N SER A 289 2.12 -8.21 -40.23
CA SER A 289 1.13 -7.27 -39.66
C SER A 289 0.00 -8.01 -38.94
N LEU A 290 -0.51 -9.12 -39.49
CA LEU A 290 -1.53 -9.95 -38.85
C LEU A 290 -1.06 -10.58 -37.51
N ALA A 291 0.20 -11.03 -37.44
CA ALA A 291 0.76 -11.58 -36.19
C ALA A 291 0.90 -10.48 -35.12
N ILE A 292 1.36 -9.29 -35.51
CA ILE A 292 1.49 -8.13 -34.61
C ILE A 292 0.11 -7.68 -34.10
N LEU A 293 -0.91 -7.66 -34.97
CA LEU A 293 -2.28 -7.33 -34.58
C LEU A 293 -2.88 -8.30 -33.55
N ARG A 294 -2.53 -9.59 -33.62
CA ARG A 294 -2.95 -10.58 -32.59
C ARG A 294 -2.35 -10.28 -31.23
N VAL A 295 -1.07 -9.90 -31.18
CA VAL A 295 -0.40 -9.51 -29.93
C VAL A 295 -0.99 -8.21 -29.37
N ILE A 296 -1.30 -7.23 -30.23
CA ILE A 296 -1.92 -5.97 -29.83
C ILE A 296 -3.31 -6.20 -29.19
N ARG A 297 -4.08 -7.19 -29.67
CA ARG A 297 -5.35 -7.57 -29.04
C ARG A 297 -5.17 -8.04 -27.59
N LEU A 298 -4.07 -8.71 -27.25
CA LEU A 298 -3.78 -9.13 -25.87
C LEU A 298 -3.53 -7.93 -24.94
N VAL A 299 -2.93 -6.86 -25.45
CA VAL A 299 -2.69 -5.61 -24.69
C VAL A 299 -4.02 -5.01 -24.21
N ARG A 300 -5.13 -5.22 -24.94
CA ARG A 300 -6.48 -4.76 -24.53
C ARG A 300 -6.90 -5.32 -23.16
N VAL A 301 -6.41 -6.49 -22.75
CA VAL A 301 -6.71 -7.09 -21.44
C VAL A 301 -6.23 -6.18 -20.30
N PHE A 302 -5.11 -5.45 -20.50
CA PHE A 302 -4.54 -4.59 -19.47
C PHE A 302 -5.44 -3.43 -19.06
N ARG A 303 -6.48 -3.08 -19.84
CA ARG A 303 -7.47 -2.09 -19.39
C ARG A 303 -8.22 -2.51 -18.12
N ILE A 304 -8.19 -3.79 -17.74
CA ILE A 304 -8.68 -4.25 -16.42
C ILE A 304 -7.99 -3.51 -15.27
N PHE A 305 -6.71 -3.17 -15.44
CA PHE A 305 -5.96 -2.43 -14.44
C PHE A 305 -6.45 -0.98 -14.27
N LYS A 306 -7.25 -0.44 -15.19
CA LYS A 306 -7.89 0.88 -15.01
C LYS A 306 -8.84 0.91 -13.82
N LEU A 307 -9.37 -0.26 -13.41
CA LEU A 307 -10.13 -0.41 -12.16
C LEU A 307 -9.31 -0.03 -10.92
N SER A 308 -7.97 -0.06 -10.98
CA SER A 308 -7.11 0.32 -9.85
C SER A 308 -7.33 1.76 -9.40
N ARG A 309 -7.68 2.67 -10.30
CA ARG A 309 -8.04 4.06 -9.94
C ARG A 309 -9.26 4.13 -9.02
N HIS A 310 -10.18 3.19 -9.16
CA HIS A 310 -11.45 3.14 -8.42
C HIS A 310 -11.46 2.07 -7.32
N SER A 311 -10.38 1.31 -7.16
CA SER A 311 -10.27 0.23 -6.18
C SER A 311 -9.08 0.47 -5.26
N LYS A 312 -9.37 0.94 -4.04
CA LYS A 312 -8.35 1.11 -2.98
C LYS A 312 -7.59 -0.21 -2.73
N GLY A 313 -8.30 -1.34 -2.72
CA GLY A 313 -7.68 -2.66 -2.56
C GLY A 313 -6.62 -2.97 -3.62
N LEU A 314 -6.85 -2.58 -4.88
CA LEU A 314 -5.87 -2.80 -5.96
C LEU A 314 -4.69 -1.81 -5.87
N GLN A 315 -4.91 -0.60 -5.33
CA GLN A 315 -3.83 0.35 -5.03
C GLN A 315 -2.95 -0.17 -3.88
N ILE A 316 -3.56 -0.67 -2.81
CA ILE A 316 -2.87 -1.30 -1.68
C ILE A 316 -2.07 -2.51 -2.15
N LEU A 317 -2.66 -3.35 -3.02
CA LEU A 317 -1.94 -4.48 -3.64
C LEU A 317 -0.72 -3.99 -4.43
N GLY A 318 -0.86 -2.93 -5.23
CA GLY A 318 0.25 -2.34 -5.99
C GLY A 318 1.38 -1.80 -5.09
N GLN A 319 1.03 -1.10 -4.01
CA GLN A 319 1.99 -0.61 -3.00
C GLN A 319 2.71 -1.78 -2.31
N THR A 320 1.95 -2.81 -1.93
CA THR A 320 2.47 -4.03 -1.31
C THR A 320 3.47 -4.73 -2.21
N LEU A 321 3.13 -4.92 -3.49
CA LEU A 321 4.02 -5.56 -4.46
C LEU A 321 5.28 -4.73 -4.69
N LYS A 322 5.15 -3.39 -4.80
CA LYS A 322 6.30 -2.48 -4.94
C LYS A 322 7.24 -2.58 -3.73
N ALA A 323 6.69 -2.59 -2.52
CA ALA A 323 7.47 -2.73 -1.29
C ALA A 323 8.08 -4.12 -1.12
N SER A 324 7.44 -5.16 -1.67
CA SER A 324 7.84 -6.56 -1.52
C SER A 324 8.58 -7.13 -2.75
N MET A 325 9.12 -6.26 -3.62
CA MET A 325 9.80 -6.70 -4.85
C MET A 325 11.00 -7.61 -4.57
N ARG A 326 11.69 -7.42 -3.44
CA ARG A 326 12.82 -8.25 -3.03
C ARG A 326 12.36 -9.66 -2.69
N GLU A 327 11.31 -9.80 -1.92
CA GLU A 327 10.72 -11.07 -1.49
C GLU A 327 10.10 -11.80 -2.67
N LEU A 328 9.40 -11.07 -3.55
CA LEU A 328 8.87 -11.62 -4.80
C LEU A 328 9.99 -12.12 -5.72
N GLY A 329 11.10 -11.36 -5.81
CA GLY A 329 12.29 -11.77 -6.54
C GLY A 329 12.92 -13.06 -5.98
N LEU A 330 13.00 -13.18 -4.65
CA LEU A 330 13.48 -14.40 -3.98
C LEU A 330 12.56 -15.60 -4.24
N LEU A 331 11.24 -15.40 -4.21
CA LEU A 331 10.26 -16.45 -4.53
C LEU A 331 10.48 -16.99 -5.95
N ILE A 332 10.55 -16.10 -6.94
CA ILE A 332 10.77 -16.48 -8.34
C ILE A 332 12.13 -17.16 -8.50
N PHE A 333 13.16 -16.68 -7.82
CA PHE A 333 14.50 -17.26 -7.87
C PHE A 333 14.54 -18.70 -7.32
N PHE A 334 13.97 -18.95 -6.14
CA PHE A 334 13.93 -20.30 -5.57
C PHE A 334 13.03 -21.24 -6.39
N LEU A 335 11.90 -20.74 -6.90
CA LEU A 335 11.05 -21.51 -7.80
C LEU A 335 11.82 -21.92 -9.06
N PHE A 336 12.57 -20.99 -9.67
CA PHE A 336 13.36 -21.26 -10.87
C PHE A 336 14.45 -22.32 -10.63
N ILE A 337 15.17 -22.24 -9.50
CA ILE A 337 16.15 -23.28 -9.10
C ILE A 337 15.46 -24.64 -8.93
N GLY A 338 14.33 -24.66 -8.23
CA GLY A 338 13.56 -25.89 -8.00
C GLY A 338 13.08 -26.51 -9.30
N VAL A 339 12.54 -25.70 -10.21
CA VAL A 339 12.10 -26.15 -11.54
C VAL A 339 13.25 -26.81 -12.29
N ILE A 340 14.41 -26.16 -12.41
CA ILE A 340 15.55 -26.76 -13.12
C ILE A 340 16.00 -28.08 -12.46
N LEU A 341 16.11 -28.09 -11.14
CA LEU A 341 16.57 -29.25 -10.38
C LEU A 341 15.64 -30.45 -10.52
N PHE A 342 14.35 -30.27 -10.25
CA PHE A 342 13.38 -31.36 -10.25
C PHE A 342 13.03 -31.83 -11.66
N SER A 343 12.99 -30.94 -12.65
CA SER A 343 12.80 -31.31 -14.05
C SER A 343 13.98 -32.13 -14.59
N SER A 344 15.21 -31.77 -14.23
CA SER A 344 16.39 -32.57 -14.61
C SER A 344 16.37 -33.94 -13.94
N ALA A 345 16.03 -34.00 -12.65
CA ALA A 345 15.98 -35.25 -11.89
C ALA A 345 14.89 -36.20 -12.39
N VAL A 346 13.68 -35.71 -12.67
CA VAL A 346 12.58 -36.56 -13.17
C VAL A 346 12.86 -37.04 -14.59
N TYR A 347 13.45 -36.18 -15.43
CA TYR A 347 13.85 -36.56 -16.79
C TYR A 347 14.80 -37.76 -16.78
N PHE A 348 15.88 -37.69 -16.00
CA PHE A 348 16.82 -38.82 -15.90
C PHE A 348 16.23 -40.03 -15.18
N ALA A 349 15.27 -39.85 -14.26
CA ALA A 349 14.61 -40.97 -13.59
C ALA A 349 13.62 -41.72 -14.50
N GLU A 350 13.08 -41.06 -15.52
CA GLU A 350 12.10 -41.64 -16.47
C GLU A 350 12.70 -41.86 -17.87
N ALA A 351 13.99 -41.55 -18.10
CA ALA A 351 14.61 -41.57 -19.43
C ALA A 351 14.66 -42.96 -20.07
N ASP A 352 14.71 -44.02 -19.25
CA ASP A 352 14.80 -45.40 -19.72
C ASP A 352 13.44 -46.02 -20.06
N GLU A 353 12.32 -45.33 -19.79
CA GLU A 353 10.99 -45.86 -20.10
C GLU A 353 10.44 -45.40 -21.44
N SER A 354 9.94 -46.37 -22.22
CA SER A 354 9.46 -46.15 -23.59
C SER A 354 8.21 -45.28 -23.68
N GLU A 355 7.38 -45.30 -22.63
CA GLU A 355 6.13 -44.51 -22.52
C GLU A 355 6.31 -43.30 -21.60
N SER A 356 7.55 -42.82 -21.43
CA SER A 356 7.85 -41.66 -20.61
C SER A 356 7.13 -40.41 -21.14
N GLN A 357 6.45 -39.73 -20.23
CA GLN A 357 5.80 -38.45 -20.51
C GLN A 357 6.78 -37.27 -20.44
N PHE A 358 8.08 -37.51 -20.25
CA PHE A 358 9.11 -36.48 -20.09
C PHE A 358 10.09 -36.47 -21.28
N PRO A 359 9.68 -35.96 -22.45
CA PRO A 359 10.49 -36.01 -23.67
C PRO A 359 11.77 -35.15 -23.60
N SER A 360 11.73 -34.04 -22.85
CA SER A 360 12.89 -33.17 -22.64
C SER A 360 12.85 -32.47 -21.28
N ILE A 361 13.98 -31.95 -20.82
CA ILE A 361 14.06 -31.16 -19.57
C ILE A 361 13.17 -29.90 -19.64
N PRO A 362 13.15 -29.11 -20.74
CA PRO A 362 12.21 -28.00 -20.87
C PRO A 362 10.74 -28.40 -20.80
N ASP A 363 10.35 -29.55 -21.40
CA ASP A 363 8.98 -30.05 -21.28
C ASP A 363 8.66 -30.43 -19.82
N ALA A 364 9.64 -31.00 -19.11
CA ALA A 364 9.54 -31.30 -17.68
C ALA A 364 9.47 -30.03 -16.79
N PHE A 365 9.77 -28.83 -17.29
CA PHE A 365 9.56 -27.58 -16.52
C PHE A 365 8.08 -27.38 -16.21
N TRP A 366 7.19 -27.70 -17.16
CA TRP A 366 5.75 -27.62 -16.95
C TRP A 366 5.31 -28.48 -15.77
N TRP A 367 5.71 -29.76 -15.77
CA TRP A 367 5.42 -30.68 -14.67
C TRP A 367 5.97 -30.17 -13.33
N ALA A 368 7.20 -29.65 -13.29
CA ALA A 368 7.81 -29.16 -12.06
C ALA A 368 7.08 -27.92 -11.52
N VAL A 369 6.73 -26.94 -12.36
CA VAL A 369 5.95 -25.76 -11.95
C VAL A 369 4.59 -26.19 -11.38
N VAL A 370 3.87 -27.06 -12.10
CA VAL A 370 2.54 -27.57 -11.70
C VAL A 370 2.60 -28.37 -10.40
N SER A 371 3.66 -29.15 -10.20
CA SER A 371 3.86 -29.95 -8.98
C SER A 371 4.30 -29.10 -7.79
N MET A 372 5.25 -28.18 -7.98
CA MET A 372 5.74 -27.30 -6.91
C MET A 372 4.67 -26.31 -6.43
N THR A 373 3.80 -25.86 -7.33
CA THR A 373 2.63 -25.01 -6.98
C THR A 373 1.43 -25.81 -6.48
N THR A 374 1.55 -27.13 -6.37
CA THR A 374 0.50 -28.06 -5.91
C THR A 374 -0.78 -28.05 -6.75
N VAL A 375 -0.69 -27.59 -8.02
CA VAL A 375 -1.82 -27.59 -8.95
C VAL A 375 -2.15 -29.00 -9.42
N GLY A 376 -1.14 -29.77 -9.87
CA GLY A 376 -1.27 -31.19 -10.16
C GLY A 376 -2.32 -31.58 -11.21
N TYR A 377 -2.26 -31.01 -12.42
CA TYR A 377 -3.22 -31.34 -13.51
C TYR A 377 -3.29 -32.83 -13.87
N GLY A 378 -2.18 -33.56 -13.75
CA GLY A 378 -2.11 -35.01 -14.03
C GLY A 378 -1.92 -35.37 -15.51
N ASP A 379 -1.63 -34.38 -16.35
CA ASP A 379 -1.28 -34.53 -17.77
C ASP A 379 0.16 -35.04 -17.99
N MET A 380 1.06 -34.76 -17.04
CA MET A 380 2.38 -35.38 -16.93
C MET A 380 2.56 -36.00 -15.54
N VAL A 381 2.92 -37.28 -15.47
CA VAL A 381 3.14 -38.01 -14.21
C VAL A 381 4.32 -38.98 -14.32
N PRO A 382 5.21 -39.06 -13.31
CA PRO A 382 6.25 -40.08 -13.28
C PRO A 382 5.66 -41.46 -12.98
N THR A 383 6.11 -42.45 -13.74
CA THR A 383 5.64 -43.83 -13.65
C THR A 383 6.61 -44.71 -12.87
N THR A 384 7.91 -44.44 -12.97
CA THR A 384 8.96 -45.19 -12.29
C THR A 384 8.98 -44.90 -10.78
N ILE A 385 9.62 -45.80 -10.04
CA ILE A 385 9.83 -45.60 -8.59
C ILE A 385 10.72 -44.37 -8.35
N GLY A 386 11.76 -44.18 -9.16
CA GLY A 386 12.67 -43.04 -9.06
C GLY A 386 11.95 -41.71 -9.29
N GLY A 387 11.17 -41.61 -10.37
CA GLY A 387 10.38 -40.42 -10.67
C GLY A 387 9.33 -40.12 -9.59
N LYS A 388 8.71 -41.14 -8.98
CA LYS A 388 7.78 -40.95 -7.85
C LYS A 388 8.45 -40.41 -6.59
N ILE A 389 9.68 -40.82 -6.30
CA ILE A 389 10.49 -40.25 -5.20
C ILE A 389 10.80 -38.78 -5.51
N VAL A 390 11.25 -38.48 -6.74
CA VAL A 390 11.52 -37.11 -7.19
C VAL A 390 10.26 -36.24 -7.09
N GLY A 391 9.11 -36.74 -7.54
CA GLY A 391 7.82 -36.04 -7.43
C GLY A 391 7.41 -35.76 -5.99
N SER A 392 7.63 -36.72 -5.09
CA SER A 392 7.35 -36.54 -3.66
C SER A 392 8.21 -35.45 -3.03
N LEU A 393 9.51 -35.43 -3.34
CA LEU A 393 10.43 -34.38 -2.88
C LEU A 393 10.12 -33.02 -3.52
N CYS A 394 9.75 -33.01 -4.80
CA CYS A 394 9.35 -31.81 -5.55
C CYS A 394 8.14 -31.13 -4.92
N ALA A 395 7.09 -31.89 -4.58
CA ALA A 395 5.89 -31.35 -3.94
C ALA A 395 6.20 -30.74 -2.56
N ILE A 396 6.98 -31.43 -1.72
CA ILE A 396 7.38 -30.93 -0.40
C ILE A 396 8.22 -29.65 -0.54
N ALA A 397 9.21 -29.66 -1.43
CA ALA A 397 10.07 -28.51 -1.68
C ALA A 397 9.28 -27.31 -2.23
N GLY A 398 8.30 -27.54 -3.09
CA GLY A 398 7.41 -26.50 -3.63
C GLY A 398 6.61 -25.79 -2.55
N VAL A 399 5.94 -26.55 -1.67
CA VAL A 399 5.19 -26.00 -0.53
C VAL A 399 6.10 -25.16 0.38
N LEU A 400 7.29 -25.68 0.72
CA LEU A 400 8.26 -24.94 1.54
C LEU A 400 8.75 -23.67 0.84
N THR A 401 9.04 -23.73 -0.46
CA THR A 401 9.52 -22.59 -1.25
C THR A 401 8.50 -21.46 -1.30
N ILE A 402 7.21 -21.79 -1.48
CA ILE A 402 6.13 -20.80 -1.51
C ILE A 402 5.85 -20.27 -0.09
N ALA A 403 5.91 -21.11 0.94
CA ALA A 403 5.60 -20.73 2.31
C ALA A 403 6.57 -19.72 2.94
N LEU A 404 7.82 -19.61 2.46
CA LEU A 404 8.82 -18.72 3.07
C LEU A 404 8.60 -17.22 2.75
N PRO A 405 8.40 -16.79 1.49
CA PRO A 405 8.28 -15.36 1.18
C PRO A 405 6.87 -14.80 1.38
N VAL A 406 5.83 -15.65 1.28
CA VAL A 406 4.42 -15.23 1.36
C VAL A 406 4.07 -14.52 2.67
N PRO A 407 4.47 -14.98 3.87
CA PRO A 407 4.18 -14.28 5.12
C PRO A 407 4.69 -12.83 5.16
N VAL A 408 5.84 -12.55 4.55
CA VAL A 408 6.39 -11.20 4.49
C VAL A 408 5.55 -10.31 3.58
N ILE A 409 5.15 -10.83 2.40
CA ILE A 409 4.24 -10.11 1.49
C ILE A 409 2.89 -9.85 2.16
N VAL A 410 2.34 -10.84 2.88
CA VAL A 410 1.08 -10.71 3.63
C VAL A 410 1.22 -9.70 4.77
N SER A 411 2.35 -9.66 5.48
CA SER A 411 2.62 -8.67 6.52
C SER A 411 2.66 -7.26 5.94
N ASN A 412 3.31 -7.06 4.79
CA ASN A 412 3.32 -5.77 4.10
C ASN A 412 1.91 -5.38 3.62
N PHE A 413 1.14 -6.33 3.11
CA PHE A 413 -0.26 -6.10 2.72
C PHE A 413 -1.09 -5.64 3.92
N ASN A 414 -0.97 -6.33 5.06
CA ASN A 414 -1.67 -6.01 6.28
C ASN A 414 -1.29 -4.59 6.77
N TYR A 415 0.00 -4.25 6.77
CA TYR A 415 0.47 -2.92 7.10
C TYR A 415 -0.16 -1.83 6.21
N PHE A 416 -0.09 -1.94 4.88
CA PHE A 416 -0.67 -0.93 3.98
C PHE A 416 -2.20 -0.89 4.04
N TYR A 417 -2.85 -2.03 4.27
CA TYR A 417 -4.30 -2.12 4.40
C TYR A 417 -4.80 -1.41 5.66
N HIS A 418 -4.21 -1.68 6.83
CA HIS A 418 -4.58 -1.01 8.06
C HIS A 418 -4.24 0.48 8.02
N ARG A 419 -3.09 0.85 7.46
CA ARG A 419 -2.69 2.26 7.32
C ARG A 419 -3.72 3.08 6.53
N GLU A 420 -4.19 2.56 5.39
CA GLU A 420 -5.21 3.27 4.59
C GLU A 420 -6.56 3.32 5.32
N THR A 421 -6.95 2.24 6.01
CA THR A 421 -8.22 2.15 6.73
C THR A 421 -8.25 3.08 7.95
N GLU A 422 -7.19 3.11 8.77
CA GLU A 422 -7.08 3.94 9.97
C GLU A 422 -6.87 5.43 9.63
N GLY A 423 -6.17 5.74 8.53
CA GLY A 423 -6.03 7.12 8.05
C GLY A 423 -7.36 7.79 7.72
N GLU A 424 -8.31 7.01 7.16
CA GLU A 424 -9.68 7.49 6.89
C GLU A 424 -10.44 7.80 8.17
N GLU A 425 -10.32 6.94 9.19
CA GLU A 425 -10.97 7.15 10.48
C GLU A 425 -10.44 8.41 11.17
N GLN A 426 -9.12 8.61 11.22
CA GLN A 426 -8.50 9.80 11.83
C GLN A 426 -8.88 11.10 11.11
N ALA A 427 -8.92 11.09 9.77
CA ALA A 427 -9.38 12.25 8.99
C ALA A 427 -10.84 12.61 9.31
N GLN A 428 -11.69 11.60 9.51
CA GLN A 428 -13.08 11.79 9.87
C GLN A 428 -13.25 12.36 11.29
N TYR A 429 -12.44 11.92 12.27
CA TYR A 429 -12.43 12.49 13.62
C TYR A 429 -11.96 13.96 13.65
N LEU A 430 -10.93 14.30 12.88
CA LEU A 430 -10.43 15.68 12.78
C LEU A 430 -11.46 16.61 12.12
N GLN A 431 -12.20 16.15 11.12
CA GLN A 431 -13.29 16.93 10.51
C GLN A 431 -14.44 17.22 11.47
N VAL A 432 -14.81 16.28 12.35
CA VAL A 432 -15.88 16.48 13.35
C VAL A 432 -15.45 17.47 14.45
N THR A 433 -14.16 17.50 14.79
CA THR A 433 -13.62 18.38 15.85
C THR A 433 -13.45 19.84 15.38
N SER A 434 -13.47 20.09 14.07
CA SER A 434 -13.20 21.39 13.46
C SER A 434 -14.42 22.33 13.32
N CYS A 435 -15.58 22.00 13.89
CA CYS A 435 -16.74 22.89 13.90
C CYS A 435 -16.46 24.17 14.75
N PRO A 436 -16.61 25.40 14.20
CA PRO A 436 -16.35 26.62 14.95
C PRO A 436 -17.37 26.83 16.07
N LYS A 437 -16.90 27.17 17.27
CA LYS A 437 -17.73 27.65 18.39
C LYS A 437 -18.55 28.86 17.93
N ILE A 438 -19.87 28.72 17.89
CA ILE A 438 -20.83 29.81 17.70
C ILE A 438 -20.71 30.78 18.91
N PRO A 439 -20.57 32.10 18.72
CA PRO A 439 -20.62 33.03 19.84
C PRO A 439 -22.06 33.16 20.35
N SER A 440 -22.23 33.01 21.65
CA SER A 440 -23.50 33.18 22.36
C SER A 440 -23.97 34.63 22.32
N SER A 441 -25.15 34.86 21.74
CA SER A 441 -25.99 36.04 21.97
C SER A 441 -27.46 35.59 21.99
N PRO A 442 -28.27 36.04 22.97
CA PRO A 442 -29.67 35.67 23.05
C PRO A 442 -30.52 36.68 22.27
N ASP A 443 -31.41 36.21 21.39
CA ASP A 443 -32.73 36.85 21.28
C ASP A 443 -33.75 35.98 20.53
N LEU A 444 -34.97 36.02 21.06
CA LEU A 444 -36.15 35.28 20.64
C LEU A 444 -36.51 35.52 19.16
N LYS A 445 -36.93 34.44 18.47
CA LYS A 445 -38.28 34.37 17.90
C LYS A 445 -38.70 32.94 17.52
N LYS A 446 -39.95 32.66 17.88
CA LYS A 446 -40.67 31.39 17.83
C LYS A 446 -41.27 31.20 16.44
N SER A 447 -40.97 30.09 15.76
CA SER A 447 -41.89 29.48 14.79
C SER A 447 -41.67 27.97 14.66
N ARG A 448 -42.70 27.23 15.06
CA ARG A 448 -43.24 25.94 14.58
C ARG A 448 -42.81 25.56 13.14
N SER A 449 -42.57 24.32 12.69
CA SER A 449 -42.83 22.94 13.17
C SER A 449 -42.08 21.89 12.31
N ALA A 450 -41.84 20.71 12.90
CA ALA A 450 -41.94 19.33 12.37
C ALA A 450 -40.83 18.65 11.51
N SER A 451 -40.59 17.38 11.88
CA SER A 451 -40.01 16.23 11.14
C SER A 451 -38.47 16.12 11.14
N THR A 452 -37.76 15.01 11.40
CA THR A 452 -38.05 13.60 11.79
C THR A 452 -36.73 13.03 12.36
N ILE A 453 -36.78 12.32 13.48
CA ILE A 453 -35.63 11.56 14.04
C ILE A 453 -35.77 10.10 13.57
N SER A 454 -34.71 9.54 12.96
CA SER A 454 -34.50 8.09 12.81
C SER A 454 -33.00 7.83 12.63
N LYS A 455 -32.31 7.45 13.71
CA LYS A 455 -31.78 6.09 14.02
C LYS A 455 -30.60 5.66 13.14
N SER A 456 -29.42 5.55 13.76
CA SER A 456 -28.28 4.79 13.26
C SER A 456 -28.44 3.32 13.65
N ASP A 457 -28.28 2.44 12.67
CA ASP A 457 -28.23 0.99 12.90
C ASP A 457 -26.82 0.57 13.33
N TYR A 458 -26.71 0.04 14.55
CA TYR A 458 -25.72 -0.96 14.93
C TYR A 458 -26.32 -2.32 14.54
N MET A 459 -25.58 -3.13 13.79
CA MET A 459 -26.01 -4.50 13.44
C MET A 459 -25.14 -5.50 14.22
N GLU A 460 -25.67 -5.96 15.36
CA GLU A 460 -25.22 -7.19 16.03
C GLU A 460 -25.78 -8.39 15.27
N ILE A 461 -24.91 -9.36 14.97
CA ILE A 461 -25.29 -10.63 14.37
C ILE A 461 -25.81 -11.53 15.49
N GLN A 462 -27.12 -11.82 15.49
CA GLN A 462 -27.71 -12.85 16.33
C GLN A 462 -28.52 -13.82 15.48
N GLU A 463 -28.09 -15.09 15.48
CA GLU A 463 -28.73 -16.21 14.80
C GLU A 463 -30.17 -16.40 15.30
N GLY A 464 -31.10 -16.46 14.35
CA GLY A 464 -32.52 -16.65 14.61
C GLY A 464 -32.87 -18.11 14.88
N VAL A 465 -33.45 -18.36 16.06
CA VAL A 465 -34.23 -19.58 16.33
C VAL A 465 -35.71 -19.22 16.20
N ASN A 466 -36.36 -19.75 15.17
CA ASN A 466 -37.80 -19.70 14.96
C ASN A 466 -38.51 -20.62 15.97
N ASN A 467 -39.54 -20.09 16.65
CA ASN A 467 -40.55 -20.90 17.34
C ASN A 467 -41.89 -20.74 16.63
N SER A 468 -42.45 -21.86 16.17
CA SER A 468 -43.88 -22.03 15.92
C SER A 468 -44.37 -23.20 16.77
N ASN A 469 -45.43 -22.95 17.53
CA ASN A 469 -46.15 -23.90 18.39
C ASN A 469 -46.61 -25.14 17.62
N GLU A 470 -46.52 -26.33 18.23
CA GLU A 470 -47.66 -27.20 18.54
C GLU A 470 -47.24 -28.48 19.31
N ASP A 471 -48.09 -28.84 20.28
CA ASP A 471 -48.40 -30.17 20.84
C ASP A 471 -47.42 -31.06 21.65
N PHE A 472 -47.90 -31.40 22.85
CA PHE A 472 -47.85 -32.69 23.56
C PHE A 472 -46.49 -33.39 23.82
N ARG A 473 -46.02 -33.36 25.08
CA ARG A 473 -45.98 -34.49 26.06
C ARG A 473 -44.96 -34.26 27.19
N GLU A 474 -45.39 -34.63 28.39
CA GLU A 474 -44.56 -34.82 29.59
C GLU A 474 -43.40 -35.79 29.35
N GLU A 475 -42.23 -35.54 29.97
CA GLU A 475 -41.60 -36.47 30.93
C GLU A 475 -40.30 -35.92 31.57
N ASN A 476 -40.32 -35.87 32.91
CA ASN A 476 -39.28 -36.25 33.87
C ASN A 476 -37.87 -35.60 33.91
N LEU A 477 -37.59 -35.01 35.09
CA LEU A 477 -36.35 -35.08 35.94
C LEU A 477 -34.98 -34.77 35.27
N LYS A 478 -34.03 -34.00 35.84
CA LYS A 478 -33.54 -33.97 37.23
C LYS A 478 -32.42 -32.91 37.36
N THR A 479 -32.31 -32.33 38.55
CA THR A 479 -31.23 -31.46 39.03
C THR A 479 -29.90 -32.23 39.23
N ALA A 480 -28.74 -31.62 38.96
CA ALA A 480 -27.48 -31.94 39.64
C ALA A 480 -26.45 -30.78 39.58
N ASN A 481 -25.90 -30.46 40.74
CA ASN A 481 -24.85 -29.48 41.01
C ASN A 481 -23.43 -30.06 40.79
N CYS A 482 -22.46 -29.13 40.75
CA CYS A 482 -21.10 -29.18 41.33
C CYS A 482 -19.84 -29.31 40.43
N THR A 483 -19.05 -28.21 40.49
CA THR A 483 -17.60 -28.08 40.80
C THR A 483 -16.49 -28.24 39.74
N LEU A 484 -15.84 -27.10 39.47
CA LEU A 484 -14.41 -26.74 39.64
C LEU A 484 -13.29 -27.49 38.86
N ALA A 485 -12.55 -26.75 38.01
CA ALA A 485 -11.10 -26.90 37.83
C ALA A 485 -10.44 -25.65 37.20
N ASN A 486 -9.21 -25.38 37.61
CA ASN A 486 -8.41 -24.16 37.49
C ASN A 486 -7.76 -23.85 36.11
N THR A 487 -7.64 -22.55 35.86
CA THR A 487 -6.50 -21.73 35.37
C THR A 487 -5.23 -22.38 34.80
N ASN A 488 -4.71 -21.79 33.71
CA ASN A 488 -3.27 -21.63 33.45
C ASN A 488 -2.99 -20.34 32.65
N TYR A 489 -2.23 -19.41 33.25
CA TYR A 489 -1.52 -18.29 32.62
C TYR A 489 -0.03 -18.67 32.55
N VAL A 490 0.61 -18.46 31.40
CA VAL A 490 2.06 -18.67 31.23
C VAL A 490 2.79 -17.33 31.27
N ASN A 491 3.80 -17.26 32.13
CA ASN A 491 4.62 -16.09 32.45
C ASN A 491 5.92 -16.14 31.60
N ILE A 492 6.20 -15.09 30.82
CA ILE A 492 7.41 -14.97 30.00
C ILE A 492 8.46 -14.19 30.78
N THR A 493 9.38 -14.90 31.43
CA THR A 493 10.65 -14.32 31.87
C THR A 493 11.71 -15.43 31.91
N LYS A 494 12.53 -15.51 30.85
CA LYS A 494 13.90 -16.06 30.81
C LYS A 494 14.27 -16.38 29.36
N MET A 495 15.04 -15.52 28.71
CA MET A 495 16.11 -15.92 27.78
C MET A 495 17.01 -14.71 27.53
N LEU A 496 17.99 -14.56 28.40
CA LEU A 496 19.23 -13.82 28.18
C LEU A 496 20.31 -14.63 28.90
N THR A 497 21.48 -14.74 28.26
CA THR A 497 22.69 -15.53 28.57
C THR A 497 22.71 -16.96 28.00
N ASP A 498 23.40 -17.15 26.86
CA ASP A 498 24.80 -17.62 26.88
C ASP A 498 25.47 -17.52 25.50
N VAL A 499 26.66 -16.89 25.51
CA VAL A 499 27.83 -16.90 24.58
C VAL A 499 27.64 -16.57 23.11
#